data_AF-A0A511W5B6-F1
#
_entry.id   AF-A0A511W5B6-F1
#
_cell.length_a   1.000
_cell.length_b   1.000
_cell.length_c   1.000
_cell.angle_alpha   90.00
_cell.angle_beta   90.00
_cell.angle_gamma   90.00
#
_symmetry.space_group_name_H-M   'P 1'
#
loop_
_entity.id
_entity.type
_entity.pdbx_description
1 polymer ?
#
loop_
_entity_poly.entity_id
_entity_poly.type
_entity_poly.pdbx_seq_one_letter_code
_entity_poly.pdbx_strand_id
1 'polypeptide(L)'
;MLELIVIILSFFIFMVLLQRTVRKFMGLDTSWQAIFQGRDPYVNDRHRKLNQIFVLIGITLLIGHYMVFNFDNLTYVILITFVLIFRGLDIFMFWKHRPQEKVHWIMLINTVVILSFFGFLLALSNSIAV
;
A
#
# COMPACT_ATOMS: atom_id res chain seq x y z
N MET A 1 7.95 20.47 5.28
CA MET A 1 7.85 19.48 6.39
C MET A 1 6.40 19.29 6.84
N LEU A 2 5.71 20.32 7.33
CA LEU A 2 4.30 20.23 7.74
C LEU A 2 3.38 19.78 6.60
N GLU A 3 3.58 20.33 5.40
CA GLU A 3 2.80 19.99 4.19
C GLU A 3 2.87 18.50 3.84
N LEU A 4 4.07 17.89 3.91
CA LEU A 4 4.23 16.45 3.67
C LEU A 4 3.46 15.63 4.71
N ILE A 5 3.55 16.01 5.99
CA ILE A 5 2.83 15.32 7.06
C ILE A 5 1.33 15.38 6.82
N VAL A 6 0.82 16.54 6.41
CA VAL A 6 -0.60 16.73 6.05
C VAL A 6 -0.97 15.84 4.86
N ILE A 7 -0.16 15.81 3.80
CA ILE A 7 -0.40 14.95 2.62
C ILE A 7 -0.47 13.47 3.01
N ILE A 8 0.47 12.99 3.84
CA ILE A 8 0.49 11.59 4.29
C ILE A 8 -0.73 11.26 5.17
N LEU A 9 -1.10 12.15 6.10
CA LEU A 9 -2.27 11.96 6.96
C LEU A 9 -3.58 11.97 6.15
N SER A 10 -3.71 12.91 5.20
CA SER A 10 -4.86 12.96 4.28
C SER A 10 -4.96 11.69 3.45
N PHE A 11 -3.84 11.17 2.96
CA PHE A 11 -3.82 9.89 2.25
C PHE A 11 -4.25 8.72 3.14
N PHE A 12 -3.81 8.68 4.40
CA PHE A 12 -4.23 7.63 5.33
C PHE A 12 -5.74 7.67 5.61
N ILE A 13 -6.30 8.86 5.84
CA ILE A 13 -7.75 9.06 6.01
C ILE A 13 -8.50 8.62 4.75
N PHE A 14 -8.01 9.03 3.57
CA PHE A 14 -8.57 8.61 2.29
C PHE A 14 -8.58 7.09 2.13
N MET A 15 -7.49 6.40 2.47
CA MET A 15 -7.38 4.94 2.40
C MET A 15 -8.40 4.24 3.32
N VAL A 16 -8.62 4.77 4.52
CA VAL A 16 -9.64 4.24 5.45
C VAL A 16 -11.04 4.39 4.86
N LEU A 17 -11.37 5.56 4.31
CA LEU A 17 -12.66 5.84 3.67
C LEU A 17 -12.87 4.99 2.42
N LEU A 18 -11.83 4.82 1.60
CA LEU A 18 -11.82 3.96 0.43
C LEU A 18 -12.10 2.51 0.83
N GLN A 19 -11.36 1.97 1.80
CA GLN A 19 -11.58 0.60 2.28
C GLN A 19 -13.02 0.39 2.77
N ARG A 20 -13.54 1.32 3.57
CA ARG A 20 -14.91 1.24 4.08
C ARG A 20 -15.93 1.26 2.95
N THR A 21 -15.72 2.13 1.96
CA THR A 21 -16.59 2.27 0.78
C THR A 21 -16.58 1.01 -0.07
N VAL A 22 -15.39 0.54 -0.47
CA VAL A 22 -15.23 -0.63 -1.33
C VAL A 22 -15.77 -1.90 -0.65
N ARG A 23 -15.50 -2.09 0.65
CA ARG A 23 -16.06 -3.21 1.44
C ARG A 23 -17.58 -3.18 1.46
N LYS A 24 -18.17 -1.99 1.69
CA LYS A 24 -19.63 -1.82 1.68
C LYS A 24 -20.24 -2.16 0.32
N PHE A 25 -19.65 -1.68 -0.78
CA PHE A 25 -20.10 -2.01 -2.14
C PHE A 25 -19.99 -3.50 -2.46
N MET A 26 -18.98 -4.19 -1.93
CA MET A 26 -18.78 -5.62 -2.16
C MET A 26 -19.61 -6.53 -1.24
N GLY A 27 -20.30 -5.96 -0.24
CA GLY A 27 -21.06 -6.71 0.77
C GLY A 27 -20.17 -7.42 1.80
N LEU A 28 -19.00 -6.85 2.10
CA LEU A 28 -18.03 -7.37 3.06
C LEU A 28 -18.11 -6.64 4.41
N ASP A 29 -17.59 -7.25 5.47
CA ASP A 29 -17.52 -6.63 6.78
C ASP A 29 -16.72 -5.31 6.74
N THR A 30 -17.36 -4.24 7.22
CA THR A 30 -16.83 -2.88 7.31
C THR A 30 -16.32 -2.51 8.71
N SER A 31 -16.27 -3.48 9.63
CA SER A 31 -15.74 -3.25 10.97
C SER A 31 -14.30 -2.75 10.92
N TRP A 32 -13.91 -1.92 11.90
CA TRP A 32 -12.53 -1.46 12.03
C TRP A 32 -11.53 -2.61 12.11
N GLN A 33 -11.93 -3.72 12.73
CA GLN A 33 -11.13 -4.92 12.78
C GLN A 33 -10.89 -5.52 11.39
N ALA A 34 -11.93 -5.60 10.55
CA ALA A 34 -11.78 -6.11 9.19
C ALA A 34 -10.91 -5.19 8.31
N ILE A 35 -11.03 -3.86 8.48
CA ILE A 35 -10.25 -2.86 7.75
C ILE A 35 -8.75 -2.93 8.11
N PHE A 36 -8.41 -2.98 9.40
CA PHE A 36 -7.01 -2.91 9.85
C PHE A 36 -6.33 -4.26 10.02
N GLN A 37 -7.06 -5.30 10.42
CA GLN A 37 -6.47 -6.60 10.74
C GLN A 37 -6.61 -7.61 9.62
N GLY A 38 -7.39 -7.33 8.57
CA GLY A 38 -7.58 -8.19 7.40
C GLY A 38 -7.71 -9.65 7.82
N ARG A 39 -8.85 -10.06 8.38
CA ARG A 39 -9.08 -11.45 8.84
C ARG A 39 -8.82 -12.41 7.69
N ASP A 40 -7.60 -12.91 7.60
CA ASP A 40 -7.18 -13.89 6.62
C ASP A 40 -6.59 -15.10 7.37
N PRO A 41 -7.33 -16.22 7.45
CA PRO A 41 -6.90 -17.39 8.20
C PRO A 41 -5.71 -18.14 7.57
N TYR A 42 -5.37 -17.86 6.31
CA TYR A 42 -4.40 -18.67 5.54
C TYR A 42 -3.06 -17.98 5.27
N VAL A 43 -2.95 -16.69 5.56
CA VAL A 43 -1.66 -16.01 5.54
C VAL A 43 -0.96 -16.38 6.85
N ASN A 44 -0.11 -17.41 6.80
CA ASN A 44 0.75 -17.82 7.90
C ASN A 44 1.30 -16.57 8.61
N ASP A 45 1.33 -16.52 9.94
CA ASP A 45 1.73 -15.33 10.70
C ASP A 45 3.04 -14.70 10.18
N ARG A 46 3.93 -15.52 9.63
CA ARG A 46 5.16 -15.10 8.94
C ARG A 46 4.92 -14.27 7.68
N HIS A 47 3.98 -14.66 6.82
CA HIS A 47 3.66 -13.95 5.59
C HIS A 47 2.93 -12.62 5.88
N ARG A 48 2.10 -12.59 6.93
CA ARG A 48 1.47 -11.36 7.44
C ARG A 48 2.53 -10.41 8.00
N LYS A 49 3.47 -10.93 8.78
CA LYS A 49 4.63 -10.17 9.29
C LYS A 49 5.52 -9.66 8.14
N LEU A 50 5.80 -10.48 7.13
CA LEU A 50 6.57 -10.07 5.95
C LEU A 50 5.87 -8.93 5.21
N ASN A 51 4.56 -9.01 4.98
CA ASN A 51 3.82 -7.94 4.32
C ASN A 51 3.81 -6.64 5.14
N GLN A 52 3.67 -6.74 6.47
CA GLN A 52 3.80 -5.59 7.38
C GLN A 52 5.21 -4.98 7.34
N ILE A 53 6.25 -5.82 7.31
CA ILE A 53 7.64 -5.39 7.19
C ILE A 53 7.89 -4.72 5.84
N PHE A 54 7.39 -5.27 4.72
CA PHE A 54 7.54 -4.65 3.39
C PHE A 54 6.81 -3.30 3.28
N VAL A 55 5.62 -3.17 3.89
CA VAL A 55 4.92 -1.88 3.98
C VAL A 55 5.71 -0.88 4.82
N LEU A 56 6.24 -1.32 5.97
CA LEU A 56 7.05 -0.48 6.84
C LEU A 56 8.35 -0.03 6.14
N ILE A 57 9.02 -0.92 5.42
CA ILE A 57 10.19 -0.62 4.60
C ILE A 57 9.82 0.40 3.51
N GLY A 58 8.71 0.21 2.80
CA GLY A 58 8.24 1.17 1.79
C GLY A 58 7.97 2.57 2.36
N ILE A 59 7.31 2.65 3.52
CA ILE A 59 7.05 3.93 4.21
C ILE A 59 8.37 4.55 4.68
N THR A 60 9.26 3.76 5.29
CA THR A 60 10.54 4.23 5.82
C THR A 60 11.45 4.76 4.72
N LEU A 61 11.47 4.10 3.56
CA LEU A 61 12.26 4.52 2.41
C LEU A 61 11.69 5.75 1.72
N LEU A 62 10.37 5.93 1.68
CA LEU A 62 9.79 7.18 1.20
C LEU A 62 10.10 8.36 2.10
N ILE A 63 10.03 8.14 3.42
CA ILE A 63 10.44 9.15 4.39
C ILE A 63 11.94 9.44 4.22
N GLY A 64 12.78 8.42 4.05
CA GLY A 64 14.22 8.56 3.83
C GLY A 64 14.56 9.32 2.55
N HIS A 65 13.86 9.03 1.43
CA HIS A 65 14.05 9.73 0.16
C HIS A 65 13.63 11.19 0.24
N TYR A 66 12.53 11.49 0.92
CA TYR A 66 12.06 12.88 1.08
C TYR A 66 12.88 13.67 2.10
N MET A 67 13.45 13.02 3.13
CA MET A 67 14.11 13.69 4.26
C MET A 67 15.62 13.89 4.08
N VAL A 68 16.35 12.94 3.48
CA VAL A 68 17.83 12.91 3.61
C VAL A 68 18.57 12.28 2.41
N PHE A 69 17.98 11.28 1.74
CA PHE A 69 18.72 10.46 0.78
C PHE A 69 18.41 10.86 -0.67
N ASN A 70 19.44 11.37 -1.36
CA ASN A 70 19.55 11.35 -2.84
C ASN A 70 19.65 9.90 -3.31
N PHE A 71 18.57 9.14 -3.16
CA PHE A 71 18.44 7.88 -3.90
C PHE A 71 18.43 8.24 -5.38
N ASP A 72 19.31 7.59 -6.14
CA ASP A 72 19.26 7.66 -7.58
C ASP A 72 17.92 7.04 -8.06
N ASN A 73 17.38 7.58 -9.15
CA ASN A 73 16.11 7.12 -9.73
C ASN A 73 16.08 5.59 -9.94
N LEU A 74 17.25 4.97 -10.17
CA LEU A 74 17.40 3.53 -10.32
C LEU A 74 17.05 2.76 -9.04
N THR A 75 17.55 3.16 -7.88
CA THR A 75 17.25 2.48 -6.60
C THR A 75 15.77 2.56 -6.28
N TYR A 76 15.12 3.70 -6.56
CA TYR A 76 13.69 3.88 -6.37
C TYR A 76 12.87 2.95 -7.28
N VAL A 77 13.23 2.86 -8.56
CA VAL A 77 12.57 1.98 -9.53
C VAL A 77 12.70 0.51 -9.11
N ILE A 78 13.88 0.08 -8.67
CA ILE A 78 14.11 -1.29 -8.18
C ILE A 78 13.18 -1.59 -6.99
N LEU A 79 13.11 -0.68 -6.02
CA LEU A 79 12.27 -0.83 -4.84
C LEU A 79 10.78 -0.92 -5.15
N ILE A 80 10.27 -0.01 -5.99
CA ILE A 80 8.87 -0.07 -6.46
C ILE A 80 8.61 -1.39 -7.18
N THR A 81 9.54 -1.83 -8.03
CA THR A 81 9.42 -3.08 -8.78
C THR A 81 9.34 -4.29 -7.84
N PHE A 82 10.17 -4.33 -6.78
CA PHE A 82 10.09 -5.38 -5.76
C PHE A 82 8.75 -5.38 -5.01
N VAL A 83 8.28 -4.19 -4.60
CA VAL A 83 6.98 -4.04 -3.93
C VAL A 83 5.83 -4.49 -4.85
N LEU A 84 5.89 -4.15 -6.14
CA LEU A 84 4.92 -4.56 -7.16
C LEU A 84 4.88 -6.07 -7.34
N ILE A 85 6.04 -6.70 -7.49
CA ILE A 85 6.14 -8.16 -7.65
C ILE A 85 5.58 -8.86 -6.41
N PHE A 86 5.98 -8.42 -5.21
CA PHE A 86 5.51 -9.01 -3.96
C PHE A 86 3.99 -8.87 -3.80
N ARG A 87 3.43 -7.69 -4.08
CA ARG A 87 1.99 -7.44 -4.02
C ARG A 87 1.22 -8.20 -5.10
N GLY A 88 1.77 -8.30 -6.30
CA GLY A 88 1.20 -9.09 -7.39
C GLY A 88 1.13 -10.56 -7.03
N LEU A 89 2.19 -11.12 -6.43
CA LEU A 89 2.22 -12.50 -5.93
C LEU A 89 1.21 -12.70 -4.80
N ASP A 90 1.07 -11.77 -3.87
CA ASP A 90 0.06 -11.82 -2.80
C ASP A 90 -1.36 -11.89 -3.35
N ILE A 91 -1.70 -10.98 -4.28
CA ILE A 91 -3.02 -10.94 -4.91
C ILE A 91 -3.27 -12.22 -5.70
N PHE A 92 -2.28 -12.68 -6.45
CA PHE A 92 -2.37 -13.91 -7.24
C PHE A 92 -2.55 -15.15 -6.35
N MET A 93 -1.78 -15.27 -5.27
CA MET A 93 -1.91 -16.37 -4.32
C MET A 93 -3.28 -16.34 -3.65
N PHE A 94 -3.77 -15.17 -3.24
CA PHE A 94 -5.10 -15.04 -2.66
C PHE A 94 -6.19 -15.44 -3.67
N TRP A 95 -6.11 -14.93 -4.90
CA TRP A 95 -7.06 -15.26 -5.96
C TRP A 95 -7.07 -16.75 -6.29
N LYS A 96 -5.89 -17.39 -6.37
CA LYS A 96 -5.76 -18.83 -6.64
C LYS A 96 -6.37 -19.70 -5.54
N HIS A 97 -6.18 -19.33 -4.27
CA HIS A 97 -6.65 -20.12 -3.13
C HIS A 97 -8.11 -19.83 -2.76
N ARG A 98 -8.59 -18.60 -2.99
CA ARG A 98 -9.97 -18.17 -2.68
C ARG A 98 -10.55 -17.28 -3.78
N PRO A 99 -10.79 -17.84 -4.99
CA PRO A 99 -11.29 -17.05 -6.12
C PRO A 99 -12.70 -16.49 -5.87
N GLN A 100 -13.50 -17.14 -5.00
CA GLN A 100 -14.85 -16.70 -4.66
C GLN A 100 -14.89 -15.53 -3.66
N GLU A 101 -13.80 -15.27 -2.92
CA GLU A 101 -13.76 -14.19 -1.94
C GLU A 101 -13.41 -12.87 -2.60
N LYS A 102 -14.28 -11.86 -2.49
CA LYS A 102 -14.10 -10.54 -3.13
C LYS A 102 -12.92 -9.72 -2.55
N VAL A 103 -12.21 -10.25 -1.56
CA VAL A 103 -11.10 -9.55 -0.86
C VAL A 103 -9.90 -9.30 -1.78
N HIS A 104 -9.62 -10.16 -2.77
CA HIS A 104 -8.56 -9.90 -3.75
C HIS A 104 -8.79 -8.60 -4.55
N TRP A 105 -10.04 -8.25 -4.83
CA TRP A 105 -10.37 -6.98 -5.48
C TRP A 105 -10.04 -5.78 -4.59
N ILE A 106 -10.27 -5.87 -3.28
CA ILE A 106 -9.86 -4.84 -2.32
C ILE A 106 -8.34 -4.72 -2.31
N MET A 107 -7.62 -5.85 -2.31
CA MET A 107 -6.15 -5.85 -2.35
C MET A 107 -5.64 -5.17 -3.63
N LEU A 108 -6.22 -5.49 -4.79
CA LEU A 108 -5.87 -4.87 -6.07
C LEU A 108 -6.13 -3.36 -6.08
N ILE A 109 -7.31 -2.92 -5.64
CA ILE A 109 -7.67 -1.49 -5.56
C ILE A 109 -6.70 -0.75 -4.64
N ASN A 110 -6.44 -1.30 -3.46
CA ASN A 110 -5.48 -0.70 -2.52
C ASN A 110 -4.09 -0.59 -3.14
N THR A 111 -3.61 -1.62 -3.84
CA THR A 111 -2.32 -1.61 -4.51
C THR A 111 -2.24 -0.50 -5.56
N VAL A 112 -3.23 -0.40 -6.46
CA VAL A 112 -3.25 0.66 -7.50
C VAL A 112 -3.23 2.06 -6.88
N VAL A 113 -4.04 2.28 -5.85
CA VAL A 113 -4.14 3.58 -5.17
C VAL A 113 -2.83 3.95 -4.47
N ILE A 114 -2.22 3.01 -3.74
CA ILE A 114 -0.94 3.22 -3.06
C ILE A 114 0.18 3.55 -4.06
N LEU A 115 0.24 2.82 -5.18
CA LEU A 115 1.23 3.08 -6.23
C LEU A 115 1.03 4.44 -6.89
N SER A 116 -0.22 4.82 -7.16
CA SER A 116 -0.56 6.13 -7.73
C SER A 116 -0.13 7.26 -6.78
N PHE A 117 -0.33 7.06 -5.47
CA PHE A 117 0.13 8.00 -4.45
C PHE A 117 1.66 8.08 -4.38
N PHE A 118 2.38 6.95 -4.47
CA PHE A 118 3.84 6.97 -4.54
C PHE A 118 4.36 7.68 -5.80
N GLY A 119 3.76 7.42 -6.96
CA GLY A 119 4.07 8.13 -8.19
C GLY A 119 3.81 9.63 -8.08
N PHE A 120 2.72 10.03 -7.44
CA PHE A 120 2.43 11.43 -7.12
C PHE A 120 3.50 12.05 -6.20
N LEU A 121 3.92 11.36 -5.15
CA LEU A 121 4.97 11.86 -4.24
C LEU A 121 6.32 12.02 -4.94
N LEU A 122 6.68 11.11 -5.85
CA LEU A 122 7.88 11.23 -6.67
C LEU A 122 7.81 12.40 -7.65
N ALA A 123 6.66 12.59 -8.32
CA ALA A 123 6.46 13.73 -9.20
C ALA A 123 6.56 15.04 -8.42
N LEU A 124 5.98 15.09 -7.23
CA LEU A 124 6.05 16.23 -6.33
C LEU A 124 7.50 16.52 -5.90
N SER A 125 8.27 15.50 -5.49
CA SER A 125 9.68 15.69 -5.10
C SER A 125 10.53 16.22 -6.26
N ASN A 126 10.33 15.69 -7.47
CA ASN A 126 11.05 16.15 -8.66
C ASN A 126 10.67 17.59 -9.06
N SER A 127 9.43 18.01 -8.82
CA SER A 127 8.98 19.38 -9.11
C SER A 127 9.50 20.43 -8.14
N ILE A 128 9.89 20.02 -6.93
CA ILE A 128 10.43 20.90 -5.87
C ILE A 128 11.96 20.99 -5.95
N ALA A 129 12.62 20.04 -6.61
CA ALA A 129 14.08 19.98 -6.77
C ALA A 129 14.63 20.83 -7.94
N VAL A 130 13.77 21.58 -8.63
CA VAL A 130 14.10 22.57 -9.69
C VAL A 130 13.95 23.97 -9.12
#